data_AF-A0A7S3M678-F1
#
_entry.id   AF-A0A7S3M678-F1
#
_cell.length_a   1.000
_cell.length_b   1.000
_cell.length_c   1.000
_cell.angle_alpha   90.00
_cell.angle_beta   90.00
_cell.angle_gamma   90.00
#
_symmetry.space_group_name_H-M   'P 1'
#
loop_
_entity.id
_entity.type
_entity.pdbx_description
1 polymer ?
#
loop_
_entity_poly.entity_id
_entity_poly.type
_entity_poly.pdbx_seq_one_letter_code
_entity_poly.pdbx_strand_id
1 'polypeptide(L)'
;MMNWNRLLNESGAVTPQQISDFDHMRKDRREMLTLFRQPIATLKTFALGGVALVYYTAKYLFSHSLFLYLLLPSAAVWFVLDCIPGPHTEVLGQIEFGIEFAVWWLGLGILSSIGLGSGLQSGVLFLFPHIIKVALAAQTCKTLDFESYSDMWFRSPPNLFKCPPLTPESTPVTLWGTWHKILLVCF
;
A
#
# COMPACT_ATOMS: atom_id res chain seq x y z
N MET A 1 -31.06 -14.40 -32.70
CA MET A 1 -29.76 -14.42 -32.00
C MET A 1 -28.71 -14.85 -33.02
N MET A 2 -27.89 -13.91 -33.49
CA MET A 2 -26.99 -14.12 -34.64
C MET A 2 -25.79 -14.99 -34.23
N ASN A 3 -25.50 -16.06 -34.98
CA ASN A 3 -24.44 -17.01 -34.65
C ASN A 3 -23.10 -16.57 -35.27
N TRP A 4 -22.35 -15.79 -34.50
CA TRP A 4 -21.07 -15.18 -34.91
C TRP A 4 -19.98 -16.18 -35.30
N ASN A 5 -20.03 -17.41 -34.78
CA ASN A 5 -19.07 -18.46 -35.13
C ASN A 5 -19.20 -18.89 -36.60
N ARG A 6 -20.38 -18.72 -37.22
CA ARG A 6 -20.60 -19.03 -38.63
C ARG A 6 -20.03 -17.96 -39.55
N LEU A 7 -20.19 -16.68 -39.18
CA LEU A 7 -19.71 -15.53 -39.96
C LEU A 7 -18.17 -15.43 -39.99
N LEU A 8 -17.48 -15.84 -38.92
CA LEU A 8 -16.01 -15.86 -38.89
C LEU A 8 -15.41 -17.02 -39.70
N ASN A 9 -16.21 -18.04 -40.03
CA ASN A 9 -15.78 -19.21 -40.79
C ASN A 9 -16.09 -19.09 -42.30
N GLU A 10 -16.93 -18.13 -42.69
CA GLU A 10 -17.19 -17.81 -44.09
C GLU A 10 -16.30 -16.62 -44.52
N SER A 11 -15.42 -16.84 -45.49
CA SER A 11 -14.57 -15.83 -46.11
C SER A 11 -15.34 -14.92 -47.09
N GLY A 12 -16.53 -14.47 -46.68
CA GLY A 12 -17.39 -13.57 -47.44
C GLY A 12 -17.11 -12.11 -47.10
N ALA A 13 -17.35 -11.20 -48.06
CA ALA A 13 -17.21 -9.76 -47.85
C ALA A 13 -18.13 -9.29 -46.71
N VAL A 14 -17.54 -8.77 -45.63
CA VAL A 14 -18.27 -8.27 -44.46
C VAL A 14 -18.89 -6.91 -44.82
N THR A 15 -20.19 -6.76 -44.60
CA THR A 15 -20.90 -5.50 -44.88
C THR A 15 -20.61 -4.43 -43.80
N PRO A 16 -20.62 -3.13 -44.13
CA PRO A 16 -20.40 -2.05 -43.15
C PRO A 16 -21.37 -2.10 -41.96
N GLN A 17 -22.60 -2.56 -42.19
CA GLN A 17 -23.61 -2.73 -41.13
C GLN A 17 -23.20 -3.79 -40.11
N GLN A 18 -22.62 -4.92 -40.54
CA GLN A 18 -22.15 -5.98 -39.64
C GLN A 18 -20.96 -5.53 -38.77
N ILE A 19 -20.09 -4.66 -39.31
CA ILE A 19 -18.97 -4.08 -38.57
C ILE A 19 -19.50 -3.14 -37.48
N SER A 20 -20.47 -2.28 -37.83
CA SER A 20 -21.13 -1.37 -36.88
C SER A 20 -21.84 -2.14 -35.76
N ASP A 21 -22.58 -3.21 -36.08
CA ASP A 21 -23.26 -4.05 -35.09
C ASP A 21 -22.28 -4.76 -34.14
N PHE A 22 -21.13 -5.20 -34.67
CA PHE A 22 -20.08 -5.81 -33.86
C PHE A 22 -19.42 -4.81 -32.92
N ASP A 23 -19.18 -3.58 -33.38
CA ASP A 23 -18.66 -2.50 -32.55
C ASP A 23 -19.68 -2.04 -31.50
N HIS A 24 -20.97 -1.96 -31.84
CA HIS A 24 -22.04 -1.70 -30.88
C HIS A 24 -22.11 -2.79 -29.81
N MET A 25 -22.09 -4.07 -30.20
CA MET A 25 -22.07 -5.17 -29.23
C MET A 25 -20.79 -5.21 -28.38
N ARG A 26 -19.64 -4.79 -28.92
CA ARG A 26 -18.41 -4.62 -28.13
C ARG A 26 -18.54 -3.47 -27.14
N LYS A 27 -19.18 -2.37 -27.54
CA LYS A 27 -19.43 -1.22 -26.67
C LYS A 27 -20.40 -1.57 -25.55
N ASP A 28 -21.52 -2.23 -25.86
CA ASP A 28 -22.49 -2.71 -24.86
C ASP A 28 -21.85 -3.69 -23.86
N ARG A 29 -20.95 -4.56 -24.34
CA ARG A 29 -20.20 -5.50 -23.48
C ARG A 29 -19.17 -4.80 -22.60
N ARG A 30 -18.52 -3.74 -23.11
CA ARG A 30 -17.62 -2.85 -22.33
C ARG A 30 -18.39 -2.02 -21.31
N GLU A 31 -19.62 -1.61 -21.63
CA GLU A 31 -20.50 -0.89 -20.70
C GLU A 31 -21.05 -1.81 -19.59
N MET A 32 -21.12 -3.12 -19.83
CA MET A 32 -21.43 -4.12 -18.81
C MET A 32 -20.23 -4.48 -17.90
N LEU A 33 -19.00 -4.13 -18.30
CA LEU A 33 -17.78 -4.18 -17.47
C LEU A 33 -17.66 -2.93 -16.57
N THR A 34 -18.79 -2.33 -16.21
CA THR A 34 -18.82 -1.25 -15.22
C THR A 34 -18.62 -1.84 -13.82
N LEU A 35 -17.57 -1.36 -13.16
CA LEU A 35 -17.15 -1.63 -11.78
C LEU A 35 -18.32 -1.70 -10.77
N PHE A 36 -19.42 -0.99 -11.06
CA PHE A 36 -20.60 -0.82 -10.22
C PHE A 36 -21.64 -1.94 -10.29
N ARG A 37 -21.58 -2.86 -11.26
CA ARG A 37 -22.62 -3.89 -11.43
C ARG A 37 -22.27 -5.23 -10.79
N GLN A 38 -20.98 -5.56 -10.67
CA GLN A 38 -20.47 -6.78 -10.02
C GLN A 38 -19.15 -6.54 -9.26
N PRO A 39 -19.18 -5.81 -8.14
CA PRO A 39 -17.97 -5.36 -7.43
C PRO A 39 -17.08 -6.51 -6.93
N ILE A 40 -17.66 -7.66 -6.59
CA ILE A 40 -16.92 -8.82 -6.08
C ILE A 40 -16.24 -9.60 -7.23
N ALA A 41 -16.89 -9.67 -8.39
CA ALA A 41 -16.34 -10.40 -9.54
C ALA A 41 -15.18 -9.64 -10.19
N THR A 42 -15.26 -8.32 -10.28
CA THR A 42 -14.18 -7.46 -10.76
C THR A 42 -12.99 -7.47 -9.80
N LEU A 43 -13.22 -7.40 -8.49
CA LEU A 43 -12.17 -7.49 -7.47
C LEU A 43 -11.47 -8.86 -7.50
N LYS A 44 -12.22 -9.95 -7.61
CA LYS A 44 -11.66 -11.30 -7.73
C LYS A 44 -10.77 -11.43 -8.97
N THR A 45 -11.21 -10.88 -10.10
CA THR A 45 -10.46 -10.96 -11.37
C THR A 45 -9.21 -10.08 -11.34
N PHE A 46 -9.30 -8.89 -10.75
CA PHE A 46 -8.15 -8.01 -10.54
C PHE A 46 -7.14 -8.63 -9.56
N ALA A 47 -7.60 -9.19 -8.43
CA ALA A 47 -6.74 -9.85 -7.46
C ALA A 47 -6.04 -11.07 -8.07
N LEU A 48 -6.75 -11.89 -8.85
CA LEU A 48 -6.15 -13.00 -9.60
C LEU A 48 -5.12 -12.50 -10.64
N GLY A 49 -5.40 -11.39 -11.33
CA GLY A 49 -4.45 -10.74 -12.23
C GLY A 49 -3.21 -10.22 -11.50
N GLY A 50 -3.37 -9.62 -10.32
CA GLY A 50 -2.27 -9.17 -9.48
C GLY A 50 -1.41 -10.32 -8.97
N VAL A 51 -2.02 -11.40 -8.48
CA VAL A 51 -1.31 -12.62 -8.06
C VAL A 51 -0.57 -13.24 -9.25
N ALA A 52 -1.21 -13.29 -10.43
CA ALA A 52 -0.54 -13.76 -11.64
C ALA A 52 0.65 -12.87 -12.02
N LEU A 53 0.53 -11.54 -11.94
CA LEU A 53 1.61 -10.60 -12.22
C LEU A 53 2.79 -10.81 -11.25
N VAL A 54 2.50 -10.94 -9.94
CA VAL A 54 3.52 -11.24 -8.92
C VAL A 54 4.18 -12.59 -9.21
N TYR A 55 3.40 -13.61 -9.55
CA TYR A 55 3.92 -14.93 -9.91
C TYR A 55 4.83 -14.89 -11.15
N TYR A 56 4.39 -14.23 -12.23
CA TYR A 56 5.18 -14.08 -13.45
C TYR A 56 6.44 -13.24 -13.22
N THR A 57 6.33 -12.16 -12.46
CA THR A 57 7.48 -11.30 -12.10
C THR A 57 8.48 -12.07 -11.23
N ALA A 58 8.02 -12.81 -10.22
CA ALA A 58 8.87 -13.65 -9.38
C ALA A 58 9.55 -14.73 -10.21
N LYS A 59 8.80 -15.43 -11.07
CA LYS A 59 9.34 -16.45 -11.98
C LYS A 59 10.39 -15.85 -12.94
N TYR A 60 10.15 -14.64 -13.45
CA TYR A 60 11.11 -13.93 -14.29
C TYR A 60 12.36 -13.53 -13.51
N LEU A 61 12.21 -13.04 -12.27
CA LEU A 61 13.31 -12.74 -11.35
C LEU A 61 14.16 -13.97 -11.04
N PHE A 62 13.52 -15.11 -10.72
CA PHE A 62 14.20 -16.38 -10.48
C PHE A 62 14.81 -17.00 -11.74
N SER A 63 14.34 -16.61 -12.92
CA SER A 63 14.95 -17.04 -14.18
C SER A 63 16.27 -16.33 -14.46
N HIS A 64 16.52 -15.16 -13.85
CA HIS A 64 17.76 -14.43 -14.02
C HIS A 64 18.78 -14.88 -12.98
N SER A 65 19.72 -15.73 -13.39
CA SER A 65 20.79 -16.27 -12.53
C SER A 65 21.57 -15.18 -11.79
N LEU A 66 21.80 -14.03 -12.42
CA LEU A 66 22.46 -12.87 -11.80
C LEU A 66 21.69 -12.31 -10.59
N PHE A 67 20.36 -12.28 -10.64
CA PHE A 67 19.54 -11.83 -9.52
C PHE A 67 19.64 -12.83 -8.35
N LEU A 68 19.62 -14.13 -8.64
CA LEU A 68 19.85 -15.19 -7.65
C LEU A 68 21.24 -15.10 -7.01
N TYR A 69 22.29 -14.92 -7.80
CA TYR A 69 23.66 -14.76 -7.30
C TYR A 69 23.88 -13.46 -6.52
N LEU A 70 23.02 -12.44 -6.68
CA LEU A 70 23.08 -11.21 -5.90
C LEU A 70 22.21 -11.28 -4.63
N LEU A 71 21.01 -11.86 -4.74
CA LEU A 71 20.02 -11.96 -3.68
C LEU A 71 20.40 -13.01 -2.62
N LEU A 72 20.95 -14.16 -3.03
CA LEU A 72 21.33 -15.23 -2.13
C LEU A 72 22.45 -14.81 -1.15
N PRO A 73 23.57 -14.20 -1.59
CA PRO A 73 24.58 -13.73 -0.66
C PRO A 73 24.11 -12.51 0.14
N SER A 74 23.29 -11.62 -0.42
CA SER A 74 22.76 -10.50 0.37
C SER A 74 21.82 -10.98 1.48
N ALA A 75 20.96 -11.97 1.20
CA ALA A 75 20.12 -12.60 2.22
C ALA A 75 20.94 -13.38 3.25
N ALA A 76 22.00 -14.07 2.83
CA ALA A 76 22.91 -14.76 3.74
C ALA A 76 23.67 -13.77 4.65
N VAL A 77 24.16 -12.66 4.09
CA VAL A 77 24.81 -11.59 4.86
C VAL A 77 23.83 -10.97 5.85
N TRP A 78 22.57 -10.73 5.46
CA TRP A 78 21.52 -10.23 6.34
C TRP A 78 21.23 -11.21 7.49
N PHE A 79 21.06 -12.50 7.19
CA PHE A 79 20.83 -13.54 8.20
C PHE A 79 22.01 -13.68 9.19
N VAL A 80 23.24 -13.55 8.70
CA VAL A 80 24.45 -13.58 9.55
C VAL A 80 24.54 -12.33 10.43
N LEU A 81 24.17 -11.16 9.91
CA LEU A 81 24.10 -9.91 10.68
C LEU A 81 23.05 -9.99 11.79
N ASP A 82 21.89 -10.60 11.55
CA ASP A 82 20.87 -10.81 12.58
C ASP A 82 21.31 -11.78 13.69
N CYS A 83 22.15 -12.76 13.35
CA CYS A 83 22.66 -13.72 14.33
C CYS A 83 23.77 -13.15 15.24
N ILE A 84 24.43 -12.06 14.84
CA ILE A 84 25.56 -11.49 15.58
C ILE A 84 25.07 -10.20 16.28
N PRO A 85 24.84 -10.22 17.61
CA PRO A 85 24.59 -8.99 18.34
C PRO A 85 25.88 -8.17 18.39
N GLY A 86 25.92 -7.07 17.63
CA GLY A 86 27.04 -6.13 17.63
C GLY A 86 26.59 -4.67 17.49
N PRO A 87 27.51 -3.71 17.45
CA PRO A 87 27.20 -2.27 17.38
C PRO A 87 26.45 -1.86 16.09
N HIS A 88 26.34 -2.77 15.12
CA HIS A 88 25.56 -2.61 13.88
C HIS A 88 24.07 -2.87 14.07
N THR A 89 23.63 -3.50 15.17
CA THR A 89 22.21 -3.80 15.43
C THR A 89 21.37 -2.54 15.58
N GLU A 90 21.93 -1.46 16.12
CA GLU A 90 21.23 -0.18 16.24
C GLU A 90 20.96 0.46 14.87
N VAL A 91 21.95 0.42 13.97
CA VAL A 91 21.80 0.93 12.59
C VAL A 91 20.85 0.05 11.78
N LEU A 92 20.96 -1.27 11.93
CA LEU A 92 20.05 -2.23 11.29
C LEU A 92 18.61 -2.02 11.75
N GLY A 93 18.39 -1.81 13.05
CA GLY A 93 17.05 -1.52 13.60
C GLY A 93 16.45 -0.22 13.06
N GLN A 94 17.27 0.82 12.85
CA GLN A 94 16.79 2.07 12.23
C GLN A 94 16.41 1.87 10.75
N ILE A 95 17.20 1.08 10.01
CA ILE A 95 16.91 0.77 8.59
C ILE A 95 15.66 -0.09 8.49
N GLU A 96 15.54 -1.12 9.32
CA GLU A 96 14.36 -1.99 9.39
C GLU A 96 13.12 -1.16 9.71
N PHE A 97 13.19 -0.30 10.72
CA PHE A 97 12.11 0.63 11.04
C PHE A 97 11.75 1.54 9.86
N GLY A 98 12.75 2.08 9.15
CA GLY A 98 12.52 2.92 7.96
C GLY A 98 11.86 2.16 6.81
N ILE A 99 12.22 0.89 6.60
CA ILE A 99 11.59 0.03 5.60
C ILE A 99 10.15 -0.30 6.02
N GLU A 100 9.92 -0.71 7.27
CA GLU A 100 8.58 -0.97 7.81
C GLU A 100 7.70 0.28 7.69
N PHE A 101 8.25 1.46 7.98
CA PHE A 101 7.60 2.75 7.83
C PHE A 101 7.22 3.02 6.37
N ALA A 102 8.17 2.90 5.45
CA ALA A 102 7.92 3.11 4.03
C ALA A 102 6.87 2.13 3.49
N VAL A 103 6.97 0.85 3.83
CA VAL A 103 6.01 -0.19 3.40
C VAL A 103 4.62 0.07 4.00
N TRP A 104 4.54 0.48 5.27
CA TRP A 104 3.27 0.82 5.92
C TRP A 104 2.57 1.98 5.20
N TRP A 105 3.26 3.11 5.00
CA TRP A 105 2.68 4.28 4.35
C TRP A 105 2.40 4.07 2.86
N LEU A 106 3.29 3.36 2.16
CA LEU A 106 3.08 2.97 0.75
C LEU A 106 1.91 2.00 0.62
N GLY A 107 1.77 1.05 1.54
CA GLY A 107 0.64 0.12 1.63
C GLY A 107 -0.68 0.86 1.87
N LEU A 108 -0.72 1.81 2.81
CA LEU A 108 -1.88 2.66 3.04
C LEU A 108 -2.23 3.51 1.81
N GLY A 109 -1.22 4.03 1.09
CA GLY A 109 -1.41 4.76 -0.17
C GLY A 109 -2.00 3.88 -1.28
N ILE A 110 -1.49 2.66 -1.45
CA ILE A 110 -2.00 1.69 -2.41
C ILE A 110 -3.43 1.27 -2.04
N LEU A 111 -3.70 0.97 -0.77
CA LEU A 111 -5.05 0.62 -0.29
C LEU A 111 -6.05 1.77 -0.52
N SER A 112 -5.61 3.02 -0.35
CA SER A 112 -6.40 4.20 -0.70
C SER A 112 -6.68 4.28 -2.21
N SER A 113 -5.68 3.92 -3.05
CA SER A 113 -5.80 3.98 -4.51
C SER A 113 -6.66 2.85 -5.11
N ILE A 114 -6.59 1.64 -4.56
CA ILE A 114 -7.37 0.47 -5.03
C ILE A 114 -8.85 0.58 -4.62
N GLY A 115 -9.18 1.41 -3.63
CA GLY A 115 -10.52 1.58 -3.09
C GLY A 115 -11.53 2.21 -4.07
N LEU A 116 -12.02 1.41 -5.03
CA LEU A 116 -13.38 1.29 -5.63
C LEU A 116 -14.38 2.48 -5.58
N GLY A 117 -13.93 3.73 -5.44
CA GLY A 117 -14.76 4.94 -5.34
C GLY A 117 -14.93 5.55 -3.94
N SER A 118 -14.28 5.03 -2.89
CA SER A 118 -14.32 5.61 -1.53
C SER A 118 -12.96 5.61 -0.79
N GLY A 119 -11.84 5.59 -1.53
CA GLY A 119 -10.48 5.54 -1.00
C GLY A 119 -10.16 6.47 0.18
N LEU A 120 -10.81 7.65 0.23
CA LEU A 120 -10.73 8.57 1.34
C LEU A 120 -11.24 7.96 2.67
N GLN A 121 -12.33 7.19 2.67
CA GLN A 121 -12.86 6.59 3.88
C GLN A 121 -11.92 5.52 4.45
N SER A 122 -11.28 4.72 3.60
CA SER A 122 -10.38 3.65 4.05
C SER A 122 -9.06 4.21 4.59
N GLY A 123 -8.49 5.22 3.94
CA GLY A 123 -7.28 5.91 4.45
C GLY A 123 -7.54 6.65 5.76
N VAL A 124 -8.71 7.29 5.89
CA VAL A 124 -9.11 7.99 7.12
C VAL A 124 -9.25 7.04 8.31
N LEU A 125 -9.72 5.80 8.13
CA LEU A 125 -9.85 4.84 9.25
C LEU A 125 -8.52 4.46 9.91
N PHE A 126 -7.40 4.51 9.18
CA PHE A 126 -6.07 4.24 9.75
C PHE A 126 -5.37 5.51 10.22
N LEU A 127 -5.56 6.62 9.51
CA LEU A 127 -4.96 7.91 9.86
C LEU A 127 -5.63 8.57 11.09
N PHE A 128 -6.95 8.46 11.20
CA PHE A 128 -7.72 9.14 12.24
C PHE A 128 -7.42 8.64 13.66
N PRO A 129 -7.34 7.33 13.94
CA PRO A 129 -6.91 6.83 15.24
C PRO A 129 -5.53 7.36 15.64
N HIS A 130 -4.60 7.48 14.69
CA HIS A 130 -3.27 8.03 14.94
C HIS A 130 -3.34 9.50 15.36
N ILE A 131 -4.05 10.34 14.59
CA ILE A 131 -4.25 11.77 14.90
C ILE A 131 -4.85 11.96 16.29
N ILE A 132 -5.87 11.16 16.65
CA ILE A 132 -6.50 11.22 17.97
C ILE A 132 -5.48 10.88 19.06
N LYS A 133 -4.69 9.80 18.90
CA LYS A 133 -3.67 9.44 19.90
C LYS A 133 -2.64 10.53 20.10
N VAL A 134 -2.13 11.15 19.01
CA VAL A 134 -1.20 12.29 19.10
C VAL A 134 -1.84 13.46 19.84
N ALA A 135 -3.08 13.81 19.49
CA ALA A 135 -3.79 14.92 20.12
C ALA A 135 -4.05 14.65 21.62
N LEU A 136 -4.49 13.45 21.97
CA LEU A 136 -4.68 13.04 23.37
C LEU A 136 -3.37 13.07 24.15
N ALA A 137 -2.29 12.50 23.60
CA ALA A 137 -0.97 12.50 24.23
C ALA A 137 -0.43 13.91 24.43
N ALA A 138 -0.60 14.80 23.45
CA ALA A 138 -0.22 16.21 23.58
C ALA A 138 -1.00 16.90 24.71
N GLN A 139 -2.31 16.66 24.82
CA GLN A 139 -3.13 17.23 25.90
C GLN A 139 -2.77 16.67 27.29
N THR A 140 -2.46 15.37 27.39
CA THR A 140 -2.10 14.75 28.67
C THR A 140 -0.70 15.12 29.13
N CYS A 141 0.28 15.14 28.21
CA CYS A 141 1.68 15.38 28.54
C CYS A 141 2.02 16.88 28.63
N LYS A 142 1.19 17.76 28.05
CA LYS A 142 1.45 19.21 27.95
C LYS A 142 2.76 19.59 27.25
N THR A 143 3.32 18.66 26.48
CA THR A 143 4.51 18.84 25.63
C THR A 143 4.29 18.10 24.32
N LEU A 144 4.98 18.53 23.26
CA LEU A 144 5.04 17.79 21.99
C LEU A 144 6.26 16.86 21.91
N ASP A 145 7.08 16.74 22.96
CA ASP A 145 8.35 15.97 22.97
C ASP A 145 8.18 14.48 23.28
N PHE A 146 7.10 13.85 22.82
CA PHE A 146 6.84 12.41 22.98
C PHE A 146 7.02 11.64 21.66
N GLU A 147 7.31 10.34 21.76
CA GLU A 147 7.44 9.44 20.61
C GLU A 147 6.05 9.16 20.01
N SER A 148 5.83 9.53 18.74
CA SER A 148 4.56 9.29 18.03
C SER A 148 4.71 8.50 16.73
N TYR A 149 5.88 8.50 16.10
CA TYR A 149 6.08 7.97 14.74
C TYR A 149 6.05 6.44 14.65
N SER A 150 6.18 5.74 15.78
CA SER A 150 6.26 4.27 15.85
C SER A 150 4.91 3.56 16.03
N ASP A 151 3.78 4.27 15.93
CA ASP A 151 2.42 3.71 15.91
C ASP A 151 2.06 3.12 14.53
N MET A 152 2.77 2.06 14.13
CA MET A 152 2.61 1.38 12.84
C MET A 152 2.21 -0.10 13.04
N TRP A 153 1.55 -0.72 12.05
CA TRP A 153 1.20 -2.15 12.05
C TRP A 153 0.46 -2.66 13.32
N PHE A 154 -0.30 -1.78 13.99
CA PHE A 154 -0.91 -2.07 15.30
C PHE A 154 0.10 -2.49 16.40
N ARG A 155 1.38 -2.16 16.22
CA ARG A 155 2.45 -2.41 17.19
C ARG A 155 2.49 -1.24 18.18
N SER A 156 2.62 -1.56 19.47
CA SER A 156 2.72 -0.55 20.53
C SER A 156 4.07 -0.72 21.26
N PRO A 157 5.14 -0.08 20.77
CA PRO A 157 6.44 -0.16 21.42
C PRO A 157 6.40 0.51 22.80
N PRO A 158 7.29 0.12 23.73
CA PRO A 158 7.20 0.52 25.13
C PRO A 158 7.33 2.02 25.36
N ASN A 159 7.90 2.80 24.44
CA ASN A 159 8.09 4.25 24.59
C ASN A 159 7.03 5.08 23.85
N LEU A 160 6.08 4.44 23.17
CA LEU A 160 5.06 5.11 22.38
C LEU A 160 4.09 5.92 23.27
N PHE A 161 3.86 7.20 22.93
CA PHE A 161 2.99 8.12 23.66
C PHE A 161 3.28 8.28 25.17
N LYS A 162 4.50 7.95 25.62
CA LYS A 162 4.92 8.19 27.00
C LYS A 162 5.32 9.65 27.20
N CYS A 163 4.84 10.24 28.29
CA CYS A 163 5.20 11.60 28.65
C CYS A 163 6.64 11.68 29.14
N PRO A 164 7.51 12.50 28.53
CA PRO A 164 8.83 12.80 29.09
C PRO A 164 8.69 13.70 30.33
N PRO A 165 9.74 13.81 31.17
CA PRO A 165 9.77 14.79 32.25
C PRO A 165 9.73 16.21 31.67
N LEU A 166 8.88 17.08 32.25
CA LEU A 166 8.78 18.48 31.80
C LEU A 166 10.05 19.24 32.19
N THR A 167 10.78 19.72 31.20
CA THR A 167 11.93 20.62 31.34
C THR A 167 11.55 22.03 30.83
N PRO A 168 12.22 23.11 31.24
CA PRO A 168 11.95 24.46 30.72
C PRO A 168 12.20 24.61 29.21
N GLU A 169 12.86 23.64 28.58
CA GLU A 169 13.08 23.55 27.14
C GLU A 169 11.94 22.84 26.39
N SER A 170 10.97 22.26 27.12
CA SER A 170 9.91 21.44 26.50
C SER A 170 9.07 22.25 25.52
N THR A 171 8.79 21.68 24.35
CA THR A 171 8.01 22.35 23.32
C THR A 171 6.55 22.51 23.75
N PRO A 172 6.02 23.75 23.84
CA PRO A 172 4.66 23.97 24.30
C PRO A 172 3.66 23.41 23.29
N VAL A 173 2.55 22.89 23.80
CA VAL A 173 1.46 22.37 22.96
C VAL A 173 0.81 23.52 22.21
N THR A 174 1.07 23.58 20.92
CA THR A 174 0.45 24.52 19.98
C THR A 174 -0.28 23.75 18.90
N LEU A 175 -1.34 24.35 18.34
CA LEU A 175 -2.09 23.74 17.24
C LEU A 175 -1.18 23.53 16.02
N TRP A 176 -0.32 24.52 15.74
CA TRP A 176 0.70 24.44 14.70
C TRP A 176 1.72 23.33 14.95
N GLY A 177 2.28 23.24 16.16
CA GLY A 177 3.25 22.20 16.50
C GLY A 177 2.65 20.79 16.44
N THR A 178 1.40 20.63 16.88
CA THR A 178 0.67 19.36 16.78
C THR A 178 0.45 18.97 15.32
N TRP A 179 0.02 19.92 14.48
CA TRP A 179 -0.19 19.71 13.06
C TRP A 179 1.10 19.31 12.33
N HIS A 180 2.21 20.01 12.58
CA HIS A 180 3.50 19.70 11.98
C HIS A 180 4.00 18.31 12.38
N LYS A 181 3.83 17.94 13.66
CA LYS A 181 4.23 16.63 14.17
C LYS A 181 3.45 15.48 13.49
N ILE A 182 2.17 15.69 13.19
CA ILE A 182 1.36 14.72 12.43
C ILE A 182 1.78 14.68 10.96
N LEU A 183 1.99 15.84 10.33
CA LEU A 183 2.34 15.93 8.91
C LEU A 183 3.68 15.26 8.57
N LEU A 184 4.69 15.42 9.41
CA LEU A 184 6.02 14.80 9.21
C LEU A 184 5.98 13.27 9.17
N VAL A 185 4.95 12.65 9.74
CA VAL A 185 4.77 11.20 9.71
C VAL A 185 3.99 10.78 8.46
N CYS A 186 3.23 11.70 7.86
CA CYS A 186 2.34 11.42 6.72
C CYS A 186 2.95 11.74 5.34
N PHE A 187 4.17 12.27 5.29
CA PHE A 187 4.90 12.67 4.08
C PHE A 187 6.34 12.19 4.13
#